data_AF-A0A954ZA57-F1
#
_entry.id   AF-A0A954ZA57-F1
#
_cell.length_a   1.000
_cell.length_b   1.000
_cell.length_c   1.000
_cell.angle_alpha   90.00
_cell.angle_beta   90.00
_cell.angle_gamma   90.00
#
_symmetry.space_group_name_H-M   'P 1'
#
loop_
_entity.id
_entity.type
_entity.pdbx_description
1 polymer ?
#
loop_
_entity_poly.entity_id
_entity_poly.type
_entity_poly.pdbx_seq_one_letter_code
_entity_poly.pdbx_strand_id
1 'polypeptide(L)'
;MSKTSDAKGHVELDFDTRRLQPGTAMQFQVTLPSESVSAAHIASLAVLGFELKVEALRSLVLAEEDLPLQIHASHPDGKPLAQTLTVTVLRETQPPQNAILASFPWGPRETPQVEQETVYEATVSTDAENGVARPVIPGKSLLKGGNYLVRVAGVDRFEQPVVAHASAVVSDDDDAVKLRLFSDQETLRVGEPMQLRVHSRIDAPLALLTVEGETIVEYRIVRLDRGFNPVDLAVDHKYFPNVQVSVAAMHRQTLLSVAKPFRVERRLHVEIDPDAMAYAPGAPARIALRVTDQLGNPVRGEFSLSLVDQALLAQFPVQRPAIVDYFEKGAVRHAAFREASSCGFRHQGDARCVLPEYQQELARLEQTETFDADVDGLVTDELRERLGMLNSAVDRAAGIGGMGGGRLGGIASGEDSERFLSTQGQMAYQQLDGRAYDAPDGWEDSSGRRRDKSMLMLGRGVNAPAAMPAPSGDRIGLAND
;
A
#
# COMPACT_ATOMS: atom_id res chain seq x y z
N MET A 1 -42.53 38.68 -3.76
CA MET A 1 -43.95 38.40 -4.06
C MET A 1 -44.66 38.13 -2.73
N SER A 2 -45.91 38.57 -2.56
CA SER A 2 -46.69 38.30 -1.33
C SER A 2 -47.94 37.52 -1.72
N LYS A 3 -48.20 36.40 -1.04
CA LYS A 3 -49.40 35.57 -1.21
C LYS A 3 -49.88 35.09 0.15
N THR A 4 -51.18 34.84 0.25
CA THR A 4 -51.83 34.29 1.45
C THR A 4 -52.05 32.79 1.26
N SER A 5 -51.87 32.02 2.33
CA SER A 5 -52.16 30.59 2.36
C SER A 5 -53.65 30.30 2.26
N ASP A 6 -53.98 29.15 1.69
CA ASP A 6 -55.34 28.61 1.72
C ASP A 6 -55.74 28.14 3.15
N ALA A 7 -56.96 27.63 3.28
CA ALA A 7 -57.47 27.10 4.55
C ALA A 7 -56.73 25.85 5.06
N LYS A 8 -55.84 25.26 4.26
CA LYS A 8 -54.97 24.13 4.61
C LYS A 8 -53.52 24.55 4.88
N GLY A 9 -53.20 25.84 4.79
CA GLY A 9 -51.85 26.38 5.00
C GLY A 9 -50.93 26.30 3.78
N HIS A 10 -51.44 26.00 2.58
CA HIS A 10 -50.65 25.90 1.37
C HIS A 10 -50.61 27.21 0.58
N VAL A 11 -49.45 27.54 0.02
CA VAL A 11 -49.24 28.65 -0.92
C VAL A 11 -48.46 28.13 -2.12
N GLU A 12 -49.07 28.17 -3.31
CA GLU A 12 -48.36 27.88 -4.57
C GLU A 12 -47.80 29.17 -5.18
N LEU A 13 -46.55 29.13 -5.62
CA LEU A 13 -45.83 30.24 -6.25
C LEU A 13 -45.22 29.75 -7.57
N ASP A 14 -45.56 30.44 -8.67
CA ASP A 14 -44.99 30.16 -9.98
C ASP A 14 -43.83 31.11 -10.26
N PHE A 15 -42.73 30.57 -10.78
CA PHE A 15 -41.57 31.35 -11.16
C PHE A 15 -41.13 31.01 -12.59
N ASP A 16 -41.00 32.02 -13.44
CA ASP A 16 -40.58 31.85 -14.83
C ASP A 16 -39.06 31.71 -14.94
N THR A 17 -38.59 30.50 -15.26
CA THR A 17 -37.17 30.17 -15.38
C THR A 17 -36.58 30.46 -16.75
N ARG A 18 -37.38 30.89 -17.75
CA ARG A 18 -36.90 31.07 -19.14
C ARG A 18 -35.78 32.10 -19.32
N ARG A 19 -35.63 33.02 -18.37
CA ARG A 19 -34.59 34.07 -18.39
C ARG A 19 -33.34 33.69 -17.60
N LEU A 20 -33.35 32.55 -16.93
CA LEU A 20 -32.21 32.06 -16.18
C LEU A 20 -31.33 31.17 -17.06
N GLN A 21 -30.03 31.20 -16.81
CA GLN A 21 -29.10 30.31 -17.49
C GLN A 21 -29.18 28.91 -16.84
N PRO A 22 -29.27 27.82 -17.63
CA PRO A 22 -29.12 26.47 -17.09
C PRO A 22 -27.82 26.34 -16.30
N GLY A 23 -27.86 25.62 -15.18
CA GLY A 23 -26.80 25.51 -14.18
C GLY A 23 -26.84 26.56 -13.07
N THR A 24 -27.75 27.54 -13.13
CA THR A 24 -27.89 28.57 -12.10
C THR A 24 -28.60 28.04 -10.85
N ALA A 25 -28.01 28.27 -9.68
CA ALA A 25 -28.66 28.02 -8.40
C ALA A 25 -29.73 29.08 -8.12
N MET A 26 -30.97 28.66 -7.93
CA MET A 26 -32.13 29.46 -7.56
C MET A 26 -32.36 29.36 -6.06
N GLN A 27 -32.14 30.45 -5.33
CA GLN A 27 -32.41 30.52 -3.91
C GLN A 27 -33.82 31.08 -3.67
N PHE A 28 -34.70 30.25 -3.11
CA PHE A 28 -36.02 30.64 -2.64
C PHE A 28 -35.94 30.93 -1.15
N GLN A 29 -36.36 32.12 -0.75
CA GLN A 29 -36.47 32.51 0.65
C GLN A 29 -37.91 32.94 0.93
N VAL A 30 -38.52 32.33 1.93
CA VAL A 30 -39.88 32.62 2.40
C VAL A 30 -39.79 33.07 3.84
N THR A 31 -40.47 34.17 4.16
CA THR A 31 -40.58 34.69 5.51
C THR A 31 -42.05 34.88 5.83
N LEU A 32 -42.49 34.38 6.98
CA LEU A 32 -43.79 34.65 7.57
C LEU A 32 -43.60 35.67 8.70
N PRO A 33 -43.81 36.98 8.44
CA PRO A 33 -43.39 38.03 9.37
C PRO A 33 -44.15 38.01 10.70
N SER A 34 -45.42 37.60 10.70
CA SER A 34 -46.26 37.58 11.90
C SER A 34 -45.76 36.61 12.96
N GLU A 35 -45.13 35.51 12.53
CA GLU A 35 -44.62 34.45 13.42
C GLU A 35 -43.08 34.46 13.50
N SER A 36 -42.42 35.40 12.82
CA SER A 36 -40.95 35.46 12.68
C SER A 36 -40.32 34.16 12.17
N VAL A 37 -41.05 33.37 11.38
CA VAL A 37 -40.57 32.11 10.80
C VAL A 37 -40.01 32.40 9.41
N SER A 38 -38.85 31.84 9.08
CA SER A 38 -38.31 31.87 7.72
C SER A 38 -37.81 30.50 7.30
N ALA A 39 -37.93 30.23 6.01
CA ALA A 39 -37.43 29.03 5.37
C ALA A 39 -36.71 29.43 4.09
N ALA A 40 -35.61 28.75 3.80
CA ALA A 40 -34.90 28.93 2.54
C ALA A 40 -34.67 27.56 1.89
N HIS A 41 -34.77 27.52 0.57
CA HIS A 41 -34.50 26.34 -0.22
C HIS A 41 -33.71 26.74 -1.46
N ILE A 42 -32.68 25.96 -1.79
CA ILE A 42 -31.89 26.18 -3.00
C ILE A 42 -32.28 25.07 -3.98
N ALA A 43 -32.75 25.46 -5.16
CA ALA A 43 -32.97 24.55 -6.28
C ALA A 43 -31.97 24.89 -7.40
N SER A 44 -31.55 23.92 -8.19
CA SER A 44 -30.70 24.16 -9.36
C SER A 44 -31.53 24.04 -10.64
N LEU A 45 -31.33 24.96 -11.59
CA LEU A 45 -31.87 24.78 -12.94
C LEU A 45 -30.95 23.79 -13.67
N ALA A 46 -31.40 22.55 -13.87
CA ALA A 46 -30.57 21.53 -14.50
C ALA A 46 -30.17 21.90 -15.94
N VAL A 47 -28.92 21.57 -16.31
CA VAL A 47 -28.40 21.74 -17.69
C VAL A 47 -28.83 20.58 -18.58
N LEU A 48 -28.74 19.36 -18.06
CA LEU A 48 -29.08 18.13 -18.76
C LEU A 48 -30.39 17.55 -18.20
N GLY A 49 -31.14 16.84 -19.04
CA GLY A 49 -32.39 16.19 -18.62
C GLY A 49 -32.21 15.06 -17.58
N PHE A 50 -31.00 14.51 -17.47
CA PHE A 50 -30.63 13.45 -16.52
C PHE A 50 -29.11 13.36 -16.37
N GLU A 51 -28.66 12.67 -15.33
CA GLU A 51 -27.27 12.35 -15.05
C GLU A 51 -26.99 10.86 -15.28
N LEU A 52 -25.79 10.56 -15.76
CA LEU A 52 -25.29 9.19 -15.93
C LEU A 52 -24.01 8.97 -15.14
N LYS A 53 -23.91 7.82 -14.49
CA LYS A 53 -22.67 7.29 -13.94
C LYS A 53 -22.51 5.85 -14.40
N VAL A 54 -21.30 5.48 -14.79
CA VAL A 54 -20.95 4.10 -15.13
C VAL A 54 -19.70 3.71 -14.36
N GLU A 55 -19.72 2.52 -13.79
CA GLU A 55 -18.62 1.94 -13.06
C GLU A 55 -18.39 0.51 -13.57
N ALA A 56 -17.15 0.17 -13.86
CA ALA A 56 -16.76 -1.22 -14.05
C ALA A 56 -16.56 -1.83 -12.67
N LEU A 57 -17.30 -2.90 -12.32
CA LEU A 57 -17.16 -3.53 -11.01
C LEU A 57 -15.79 -4.18 -10.81
N ARG A 58 -15.04 -4.34 -11.90
CA ARG A 58 -13.65 -4.78 -11.92
C ARG A 58 -12.86 -3.86 -12.83
N SER A 59 -11.82 -3.22 -12.28
CA SER A 59 -10.88 -2.40 -13.05
C SER A 59 -9.91 -3.23 -13.92
N LEU A 60 -9.77 -4.53 -13.63
CA LEU A 60 -8.88 -5.46 -14.30
C LEU A 60 -9.55 -6.84 -14.46
N VAL A 61 -9.59 -7.34 -15.70
CA VAL A 61 -10.09 -8.68 -16.06
C VAL A 61 -9.11 -9.40 -17.00
N LEU A 62 -9.19 -10.73 -17.10
CA LEU A 62 -8.48 -11.45 -18.16
C LEU A 62 -9.21 -11.35 -19.50
N ALA A 63 -8.48 -11.58 -20.58
CA ALA A 63 -9.10 -11.82 -21.88
C ALA A 63 -10.07 -13.00 -21.78
N GLU A 64 -11.18 -12.92 -22.51
CA GLU A 64 -12.30 -13.89 -22.47
C GLU A 64 -13.11 -13.93 -21.17
N GLU A 65 -12.74 -13.17 -20.13
CA GLU A 65 -13.53 -13.03 -18.91
C GLU A 65 -14.60 -11.94 -19.07
N ASP A 66 -15.78 -12.20 -18.52
CA ASP A 66 -16.88 -11.24 -18.53
C ASP A 66 -16.54 -9.99 -17.71
N LEU A 67 -16.89 -8.82 -18.23
CA LEU A 67 -16.72 -7.54 -17.54
C LEU A 67 -18.09 -7.01 -17.07
N PRO A 68 -18.43 -7.18 -15.77
CA PRO A 68 -19.67 -6.67 -15.22
C PRO A 68 -19.59 -5.16 -15.00
N LEU A 69 -20.64 -4.45 -15.43
CA LEU A 69 -20.77 -3.01 -15.29
C LEU A 69 -21.96 -2.66 -14.40
N GLN A 70 -21.90 -1.48 -13.79
CA GLN A 70 -23.01 -0.87 -13.08
C GLN A 70 -23.25 0.53 -13.63
N ILE A 71 -24.45 0.77 -14.15
CA ILE A 71 -24.87 2.04 -14.74
C ILE A 71 -25.97 2.61 -13.86
N HIS A 72 -25.84 3.88 -13.51
CA HIS A 72 -26.84 4.65 -12.78
C HIS A 72 -27.35 5.79 -13.67
N ALA A 73 -28.66 5.87 -13.82
CA ALA A 73 -29.35 7.00 -14.43
C ALA A 73 -30.29 7.62 -13.40
N SER A 74 -30.14 8.93 -13.18
CA SER A 74 -30.98 9.68 -12.27
C SER A 74 -31.41 11.00 -12.89
N HIS A 75 -32.58 11.48 -12.50
CA HIS A 75 -32.97 12.85 -12.72
C HIS A 75 -32.01 13.81 -12.00
N PRO A 76 -31.98 15.10 -12.39
CA PRO A 76 -31.19 16.12 -11.69
C PRO A 76 -31.61 16.35 -10.22
N ASP A 77 -32.79 15.86 -9.82
CA ASP A 77 -33.25 15.86 -8.42
C ASP A 77 -32.79 14.61 -7.63
N GLY A 78 -32.00 13.74 -8.24
CA GLY A 78 -31.48 12.51 -7.66
C GLY A 78 -32.45 11.33 -7.71
N LYS A 79 -33.67 11.49 -8.25
CA LYS A 79 -34.62 10.38 -8.38
C LYS A 79 -34.18 9.41 -9.48
N PRO A 80 -34.47 8.11 -9.34
CA PRO A 80 -34.15 7.11 -10.36
C PRO A 80 -34.89 7.39 -11.67
N LEU A 81 -34.23 7.11 -12.79
CA LEU A 81 -34.77 7.29 -14.12
C LEU A 81 -34.60 6.03 -14.96
N ALA A 82 -35.69 5.55 -15.55
CA ALA A 82 -35.65 4.58 -16.65
C ALA A 82 -35.31 5.28 -17.97
N GLN A 83 -34.18 4.92 -18.56
CA GLN A 83 -33.68 5.48 -19.80
C GLN A 83 -33.04 4.37 -20.63
N THR A 84 -33.30 4.39 -21.94
CA THR A 84 -32.60 3.54 -22.90
C THR A 84 -31.24 4.17 -23.24
N LEU A 85 -30.18 3.40 -23.06
CA LEU A 85 -28.79 3.81 -23.20
C LEU A 85 -28.07 2.90 -24.20
N THR A 86 -27.09 3.47 -24.90
CA THR A 86 -26.16 2.74 -25.76
C THR A 86 -24.83 2.59 -25.02
N VAL A 87 -24.41 1.35 -24.83
CA VAL A 87 -23.11 0.98 -24.26
C VAL A 87 -22.18 0.61 -25.40
N THR A 88 -21.11 1.36 -25.58
CA THR A 88 -20.05 1.11 -26.56
C THR A 88 -18.75 0.82 -25.82
N VAL A 89 -18.12 -0.31 -26.12
CA VAL A 89 -16.81 -0.68 -25.58
C VAL A 89 -15.76 -0.45 -26.63
N LEU A 90 -14.79 0.39 -26.29
CA LEU A 90 -13.73 0.84 -27.19
C LEU A 90 -12.41 0.31 -26.65
N ARG A 91 -11.62 -0.35 -27.50
CA ARG A 91 -10.24 -0.70 -27.18
C ARG A 91 -9.33 0.45 -27.58
N GLU A 92 -8.51 0.91 -26.66
CA GLU A 92 -7.54 1.96 -26.90
C GLU A 92 -6.20 1.34 -27.32
N THR A 93 -5.73 1.72 -28.51
CA THR A 93 -4.42 1.32 -29.04
C THR A 93 -3.57 2.54 -29.31
N GLN A 94 -2.31 2.47 -28.91
CA GLN A 94 -1.32 3.47 -29.30
C GLN A 94 -0.52 2.88 -30.48
N PRO A 95 -0.55 3.52 -31.65
CA PRO A 95 0.26 3.09 -32.77
C PRO A 95 1.74 3.20 -32.38
N PRO A 96 2.57 2.24 -32.81
CA PRO A 96 3.99 2.27 -32.51
C PRO A 96 4.59 3.57 -33.09
N GLN A 97 5.30 4.33 -32.26
CA GLN A 97 6.03 5.50 -32.72
C GLN A 97 7.07 5.08 -33.75
N ASN A 98 7.28 5.91 -34.76
CA ASN A 98 8.32 5.66 -35.74
C ASN A 98 9.69 5.75 -35.07
N ALA A 99 10.37 4.61 -34.90
CA ALA A 99 11.63 4.49 -34.17
C ALA A 99 12.72 5.44 -34.70
N ILE A 100 12.70 5.75 -36.00
CA ILE A 100 13.64 6.67 -36.64
C ILE A 100 13.36 8.11 -36.18
N LEU A 101 12.10 8.54 -36.14
CA LEU A 101 11.71 9.88 -35.70
C LEU A 101 11.94 10.07 -34.19
N ALA A 102 11.66 9.04 -33.39
CA ALA A 102 11.91 9.03 -31.95
C ALA A 102 13.41 9.12 -31.59
N SER A 103 14.31 8.82 -32.53
CA SER A 103 15.76 8.87 -32.33
C SER A 103 16.36 10.28 -32.48
N PHE A 104 15.60 11.26 -32.99
CA PHE A 104 16.09 12.63 -33.14
C PHE A 104 15.84 13.46 -31.86
N PRO A 105 16.88 13.90 -31.13
CA PRO A 105 16.72 14.62 -29.85
C PRO A 105 15.99 15.97 -29.98
N TRP A 106 15.98 16.54 -31.19
CA TRP A 106 15.42 17.84 -31.54
C TRP A 106 14.26 17.73 -32.54
N GLY A 107 13.82 16.51 -32.87
CA GLY A 107 12.67 16.28 -33.73
C GLY A 107 11.34 16.63 -33.05
N PRO A 108 10.26 16.89 -33.82
CA PRO A 108 8.94 17.08 -33.24
C PRO A 108 8.55 15.82 -32.45
N ARG A 109 8.23 16.00 -31.16
CA ARG A 109 7.64 14.92 -30.37
C ARG A 109 6.23 14.69 -30.90
N GLU A 110 6.04 13.59 -31.62
CA GLU A 110 4.69 13.14 -31.96
C GLU A 110 3.97 12.78 -30.67
N THR A 111 2.90 13.50 -30.34
CA THR A 111 1.96 13.06 -29.31
C THR A 111 1.36 11.75 -29.79
N PRO A 112 1.49 10.64 -29.03
CA PRO A 112 0.88 9.37 -29.41
C PRO A 112 -0.63 9.60 -29.61
N GLN A 113 -1.14 9.36 -30.81
CA GLN A 113 -2.58 9.40 -31.05
C GLN A 113 -3.18 8.11 -30.50
N VAL A 114 -4.13 8.22 -29.58
CA VAL A 114 -4.89 7.05 -29.12
C VAL A 114 -5.91 6.73 -30.19
N GLU A 115 -5.78 5.58 -30.82
CA GLU A 115 -6.81 5.02 -31.70
C GLU A 115 -7.81 4.24 -30.86
N GLN A 116 -9.10 4.39 -31.19
CA GLN A 116 -10.19 3.70 -30.52
C GLN A 116 -10.88 2.76 -31.51
N GLU A 117 -10.85 1.47 -31.21
CA GLU A 117 -11.53 0.43 -31.98
C GLU A 117 -12.80 0.01 -31.23
N THR A 118 -13.98 0.10 -31.86
CA THR A 118 -15.21 -0.40 -31.26
C THR A 118 -15.22 -1.92 -31.30
N VAL A 119 -15.26 -2.55 -30.12
CA VAL A 119 -15.21 -4.01 -29.99
C VAL A 119 -16.55 -4.61 -29.58
N TYR A 120 -17.40 -3.82 -28.93
CA TYR A 120 -18.74 -4.23 -28.54
C TYR A 120 -19.68 -3.04 -28.48
N GLU A 121 -20.94 -3.27 -28.86
CA GLU A 121 -22.02 -2.29 -28.75
C GLU A 121 -23.31 -2.99 -28.34
N ALA A 122 -24.02 -2.44 -27.36
CA ALA A 122 -25.30 -2.96 -26.90
C ALA A 122 -26.22 -1.86 -26.42
N THR A 123 -27.52 -2.10 -26.51
CA THR A 123 -28.55 -1.24 -25.93
C THR A 123 -29.00 -1.81 -24.58
N VAL A 124 -29.04 -0.95 -23.57
CA VAL A 124 -29.38 -1.31 -22.18
C VAL A 124 -30.41 -0.32 -21.65
N SER A 125 -31.42 -0.79 -20.92
CA SER A 125 -32.38 0.08 -20.24
C SER A 125 -32.13 0.06 -18.74
N THR A 126 -32.19 1.23 -18.09
CA THR A 126 -32.19 1.32 -16.63
C THR A 126 -33.58 1.03 -16.04
N ASP A 127 -33.58 0.52 -14.81
CA ASP A 127 -34.80 0.21 -14.05
C ASP A 127 -35.54 1.49 -13.61
N ALA A 128 -36.87 1.48 -13.62
CA ALA A 128 -37.69 2.64 -13.25
C ALA A 128 -37.76 2.91 -11.74
N GLU A 129 -37.64 1.88 -10.91
CA GLU A 129 -37.69 1.99 -9.45
C GLU A 129 -36.34 2.36 -8.85
N ASN A 130 -35.26 1.83 -9.41
CA ASN A 130 -33.90 2.00 -8.84
C ASN A 130 -32.95 2.82 -9.72
N GLY A 131 -33.26 3.05 -11.00
CA GLY A 131 -32.40 3.80 -11.93
C GLY A 131 -31.10 3.06 -12.27
N VAL A 132 -31.00 1.77 -11.96
CA VAL A 132 -29.77 0.97 -12.12
C VAL A 132 -29.92 -0.01 -13.28
N ALA A 133 -28.87 -0.15 -14.09
CA ALA A 133 -28.69 -1.28 -14.99
C ALA A 133 -27.36 -1.99 -14.68
N ARG A 134 -27.35 -3.33 -14.79
CA ARG A 134 -26.16 -4.16 -14.57
C ARG A 134 -25.83 -5.02 -15.80
N PRO A 135 -25.46 -4.41 -16.94
CA PRO A 135 -25.08 -5.19 -18.10
C PRO A 135 -23.74 -5.88 -17.88
N VAL A 136 -23.58 -7.04 -18.51
CA VAL A 136 -22.33 -7.80 -18.51
C VAL A 136 -21.79 -7.78 -19.93
N ILE A 137 -20.59 -7.24 -20.11
CA ILE A 137 -19.91 -7.29 -21.41
C ILE A 137 -19.36 -8.71 -21.57
N PRO A 138 -19.75 -9.43 -22.63
CA PRO A 138 -19.31 -10.80 -22.83
C PRO A 138 -17.80 -10.84 -23.06
N GLY A 139 -17.10 -11.71 -22.34
CA GLY A 139 -15.66 -11.87 -22.46
C GLY A 139 -15.21 -12.26 -23.88
N LYS A 140 -16.09 -12.89 -24.67
CA LYS A 140 -15.85 -13.17 -26.10
C LYS A 140 -15.58 -11.93 -26.96
N SER A 141 -15.98 -10.74 -26.51
CA SER A 141 -15.62 -9.47 -27.14
C SER A 141 -14.28 -8.93 -26.63
N LEU A 142 -13.81 -9.37 -25.48
CA LEU A 142 -12.58 -8.90 -24.82
C LEU A 142 -11.42 -9.87 -25.09
N LEU A 143 -11.07 -10.08 -26.36
CA LEU A 143 -10.07 -11.09 -26.75
C LEU A 143 -8.62 -10.61 -26.63
N LYS A 144 -8.39 -9.30 -26.80
CA LYS A 144 -7.03 -8.72 -26.82
C LYS A 144 -6.76 -7.95 -25.55
N GLY A 145 -5.53 -8.02 -25.05
CA GLY A 145 -5.06 -7.20 -23.94
C GLY A 145 -5.00 -5.73 -24.32
N GLY A 146 -5.07 -4.88 -23.30
CA GLY A 146 -4.95 -3.44 -23.41
C GLY A 146 -5.92 -2.66 -22.53
N ASN A 147 -5.98 -1.35 -22.76
CA ASN A 147 -6.90 -0.46 -22.09
C ASN A 147 -8.21 -0.42 -22.87
N TYR A 148 -9.32 -0.49 -22.14
CA TYR A 148 -10.66 -0.41 -22.69
C TYR A 148 -11.40 0.77 -22.07
N LEU A 149 -12.09 1.53 -22.91
CA LEU A 149 -12.98 2.62 -22.53
C LEU A 149 -14.42 2.15 -22.79
N VAL A 150 -15.19 2.04 -21.71
CA VAL A 150 -16.62 1.76 -21.75
C VAL A 150 -17.34 3.10 -21.79
N ARG A 151 -17.98 3.42 -22.90
CA ARG A 151 -18.77 4.64 -23.10
C ARG A 151 -20.25 4.31 -23.03
N VAL A 152 -20.98 4.98 -22.16
CA VAL A 152 -22.44 4.89 -22.06
C VAL A 152 -23.03 6.21 -22.50
N ALA A 153 -23.91 6.19 -23.49
CA ALA A 153 -24.54 7.38 -24.04
C ALA A 153 -26.07 7.25 -24.00
N GLY A 154 -26.76 8.34 -23.68
CA GLY A 154 -28.20 8.49 -23.83
C GLY A 154 -28.55 9.86 -24.37
N VAL A 155 -29.75 10.02 -24.90
CA VAL A 155 -30.25 11.30 -25.41
C VAL A 155 -31.32 11.81 -24.47
N ASP A 156 -31.23 13.08 -24.09
CA ASP A 156 -32.22 13.71 -23.22
C ASP A 156 -33.43 14.26 -23.99
N ARG A 157 -34.39 14.82 -23.24
CA ARG A 157 -35.62 15.39 -23.81
C ARG A 157 -35.38 16.59 -24.74
N PHE A 158 -34.19 17.18 -24.71
CA PHE A 158 -33.77 18.32 -25.51
C PHE A 158 -32.81 17.89 -26.64
N GLU A 159 -32.77 16.59 -26.95
CA GLU A 159 -31.89 16.00 -27.97
C GLU A 159 -30.39 16.19 -27.67
N GLN A 160 -30.03 16.40 -26.41
CA GLN A 160 -28.64 16.53 -25.98
C GLN A 160 -28.06 15.16 -25.61
N PRO A 161 -26.85 14.82 -26.09
CA PRO A 161 -26.19 13.59 -25.70
C PRO A 161 -25.61 13.71 -24.27
N VAL A 162 -26.06 12.83 -23.38
CA VAL A 162 -25.49 12.63 -22.04
C VAL A 162 -24.58 11.41 -22.12
N VAL A 163 -23.30 11.58 -21.78
CA VAL A 163 -22.29 10.54 -21.89
C VAL A 163 -21.57 10.35 -20.56
N ALA A 164 -21.39 9.09 -20.17
CA ALA A 164 -20.52 8.69 -19.07
C ALA A 164 -19.49 7.66 -19.57
N HIS A 165 -18.36 7.58 -18.88
CA HIS A 165 -17.29 6.65 -19.24
C HIS A 165 -16.72 5.94 -18.02
N ALA A 166 -16.31 4.69 -18.22
CA ALA A 166 -15.52 3.89 -17.29
C ALA A 166 -14.33 3.28 -18.03
N SER A 167 -13.23 3.06 -17.32
CA SER A 167 -12.06 2.39 -17.86
C SER A 167 -11.89 1.00 -17.25
N ALA A 168 -11.39 0.06 -18.06
CA ALA A 168 -11.01 -1.27 -17.62
C ALA A 168 -9.74 -1.72 -18.35
N VAL A 169 -8.92 -2.52 -17.69
CA VAL A 169 -7.72 -3.13 -18.30
C VAL A 169 -8.02 -4.61 -18.53
N VAL A 170 -7.78 -5.08 -19.76
CA VAL A 170 -7.84 -6.50 -20.10
C VAL A 170 -6.42 -7.04 -20.20
N SER A 171 -6.16 -8.16 -19.56
CA SER A 171 -4.87 -8.84 -19.53
C SER A 171 -4.95 -10.15 -20.33
N ASP A 172 -4.16 -10.27 -21.39
CA ASP A 172 -4.11 -11.43 -22.28
C ASP A 172 -2.80 -12.23 -22.09
N ASP A 173 -2.55 -13.23 -22.95
CA ASP A 173 -1.33 -14.05 -22.86
C ASP A 173 -0.04 -13.27 -23.21
N ASP A 174 -0.14 -12.23 -24.03
CA ASP A 174 0.97 -11.37 -24.45
C ASP A 174 1.27 -10.24 -23.44
N ASP A 175 0.55 -10.20 -22.33
CA ASP A 175 0.74 -9.23 -21.26
C ASP A 175 2.15 -9.31 -20.67
N ALA A 176 2.88 -8.19 -20.76
CA ALA A 176 4.22 -8.05 -20.20
C ALA A 176 4.26 -8.27 -18.68
N VAL A 177 3.15 -8.02 -17.98
CA VAL A 177 3.02 -8.25 -16.55
C VAL A 177 2.84 -9.74 -16.29
N LYS A 178 3.89 -10.39 -15.80
CA LYS A 178 3.90 -11.84 -15.57
C LYS A 178 3.12 -12.32 -14.34
N LEU A 179 2.81 -11.43 -13.42
CA LEU A 179 2.13 -11.74 -12.16
C LEU A 179 1.01 -10.71 -11.93
N ARG A 180 -0.24 -11.17 -11.83
CA ARG A 180 -1.40 -10.30 -11.56
C ARG A 180 -2.25 -10.84 -10.41
N LEU A 181 -2.83 -9.92 -9.65
CA LEU A 181 -3.73 -10.24 -8.54
C LEU A 181 -5.17 -9.84 -8.88
N PHE A 182 -6.08 -10.80 -8.81
CA PHE A 182 -7.51 -10.61 -9.05
C PHE A 182 -8.28 -10.86 -7.75
N SER A 183 -9.34 -10.07 -7.56
CA SER A 183 -10.30 -10.20 -6.47
C SER A 183 -11.65 -9.76 -6.99
N ASP A 184 -12.70 -10.44 -6.55
CA ASP A 184 -14.08 -10.11 -6.90
C ASP A 184 -14.66 -8.99 -6.00
N GLN A 185 -13.99 -8.70 -4.88
CA GLN A 185 -14.36 -7.66 -3.92
C GLN A 185 -13.20 -6.67 -3.73
N GLU A 186 -13.52 -5.38 -3.55
CA GLU A 186 -12.56 -4.33 -3.15
C GLU A 186 -12.67 -3.99 -1.65
N THR A 187 -13.84 -4.26 -1.07
CA THR A 187 -14.16 -4.03 0.34
C THR A 187 -14.43 -5.37 1.01
N LEU A 188 -13.78 -5.61 2.13
CA LEU A 188 -13.82 -6.86 2.89
C LEU A 188 -14.60 -6.69 4.16
N ARG A 189 -15.35 -7.71 4.54
CA ARG A 189 -16.06 -7.75 5.82
C ARG A 189 -15.32 -8.69 6.76
N VAL A 190 -15.08 -8.22 7.98
CA VAL A 190 -14.43 -9.07 8.99
C VAL A 190 -15.30 -10.32 9.24
N GLY A 191 -14.66 -11.48 9.29
CA GLY A 191 -15.30 -12.80 9.43
C GLY A 191 -15.75 -13.44 8.11
N GLU A 192 -15.78 -12.71 7.00
CA GLU A 192 -16.10 -13.27 5.69
C GLU A 192 -14.86 -13.98 5.10
N PRO A 193 -15.00 -15.21 4.58
CA PRO A 193 -13.93 -15.84 3.82
C PRO A 193 -13.80 -15.13 2.47
N MET A 194 -12.58 -14.76 2.09
CA MET A 194 -12.32 -14.26 0.74
C MET A 194 -11.32 -15.15 0.00
N GLN A 195 -11.59 -15.39 -1.27
CA GLN A 195 -10.66 -16.02 -2.19
C GLN A 195 -10.07 -14.97 -3.15
N LEU A 196 -8.74 -14.87 -3.12
CA LEU A 196 -7.96 -14.10 -4.08
C LEU A 196 -7.46 -15.02 -5.19
N ARG A 197 -7.32 -14.48 -6.40
CA ARG A 197 -6.83 -15.22 -7.56
C ARG A 197 -5.50 -14.62 -8.02
N VAL A 198 -4.41 -15.36 -7.87
CA VAL A 198 -3.10 -14.97 -8.39
C VAL A 198 -2.90 -15.60 -9.77
N HIS A 199 -2.83 -14.78 -10.80
CA HIS A 199 -2.51 -15.25 -12.15
C HIS A 199 -1.01 -15.16 -12.39
N SER A 200 -0.40 -16.31 -12.68
CA SER A 200 1.04 -16.45 -12.86
C SER A 200 1.35 -16.91 -14.29
N ARG A 201 2.18 -16.15 -15.00
CA ARG A 201 2.76 -16.52 -16.31
C ARG A 201 4.20 -17.05 -16.16
N ILE A 202 4.57 -17.49 -14.96
CA ILE A 202 5.89 -17.99 -14.59
C ILE A 202 5.78 -19.44 -14.14
N ASP A 203 6.74 -20.26 -14.55
CA ASP A 203 6.70 -21.71 -14.30
C ASP A 203 7.12 -22.04 -12.86
N ALA A 204 6.15 -22.43 -12.04
CA ALA A 204 6.31 -23.03 -10.71
C ALA A 204 7.18 -22.29 -9.66
N PRO A 205 7.17 -20.94 -9.54
CA PRO A 205 7.97 -20.29 -8.51
C PRO A 205 7.33 -20.40 -7.12
N LEU A 206 8.20 -20.44 -6.11
CA LEU A 206 7.84 -20.06 -4.75
C LEU A 206 7.65 -18.54 -4.74
N ALA A 207 6.49 -18.09 -4.25
CA ALA A 207 6.17 -16.70 -4.06
C ALA A 207 5.95 -16.41 -2.58
N LEU A 208 6.39 -15.24 -2.14
CA LEU A 208 6.09 -14.70 -0.82
C LEU A 208 4.80 -13.90 -0.93
N LEU A 209 3.76 -14.33 -0.21
CA LEU A 209 2.54 -13.55 -0.02
C LEU A 209 2.61 -12.84 1.33
N THR A 210 2.34 -11.54 1.32
CA THR A 210 2.27 -10.70 2.53
C THR A 210 0.92 -10.00 2.59
N VAL A 211 0.39 -9.87 3.81
CA VAL A 211 -0.74 -8.99 4.14
C VAL A 211 -0.17 -7.84 4.94
N GLU A 212 -0.25 -6.65 4.36
CA GLU A 212 0.50 -5.46 4.76
C GLU A 212 -0.46 -4.38 5.26
N GLY A 213 -0.15 -3.81 6.43
CA GLY A 213 -0.78 -2.62 6.97
C GLY A 213 0.29 -1.58 7.30
N GLU A 214 0.34 -1.13 8.56
CA GLU A 214 1.48 -0.37 9.09
C GLU A 214 2.72 -1.26 9.33
N THR A 215 2.47 -2.56 9.53
CA THR A 215 3.46 -3.64 9.66
C THR A 215 3.03 -4.80 8.76
N ILE A 216 3.89 -5.80 8.57
CA ILE A 216 3.50 -7.06 7.95
C ILE A 216 2.64 -7.82 8.96
N VAL A 217 1.34 -7.91 8.70
CA VAL A 217 0.35 -8.54 9.60
C VAL A 217 0.41 -10.06 9.48
N GLU A 218 0.63 -10.54 8.26
CA GLU A 218 0.75 -11.96 7.96
C GLU A 218 1.66 -12.15 6.75
N TYR A 219 2.40 -13.26 6.73
CA TYR A 219 3.15 -13.68 5.55
C TYR A 219 3.12 -15.20 5.42
N ARG A 220 3.20 -15.68 4.18
CA ARG A 220 3.32 -17.10 3.87
C ARG A 220 3.98 -17.32 2.52
N ILE A 221 4.67 -18.45 2.37
CA ILE A 221 5.22 -18.87 1.09
C ILE A 221 4.18 -19.75 0.39
N VAL A 222 3.86 -19.41 -0.86
CA VAL A 222 2.92 -20.17 -1.70
C VAL A 222 3.64 -20.63 -2.96
N ARG A 223 3.25 -21.79 -3.48
CA ARG A 223 3.70 -22.27 -4.79
C ARG A 223 2.72 -21.75 -5.84
N LEU A 224 3.23 -21.14 -6.91
CA LEU A 224 2.41 -20.67 -8.02
C LEU A 224 2.59 -21.57 -9.22
N ASP A 225 1.53 -22.25 -9.65
CA ASP A 225 1.48 -22.90 -10.95
C ASP A 225 1.16 -21.88 -12.05
N ARG A 226 1.42 -22.25 -13.31
CA ARG A 226 1.09 -21.39 -14.45
C ARG A 226 -0.44 -21.28 -14.57
N GLY A 227 -0.94 -20.07 -14.76
CA GLY A 227 -2.36 -19.75 -14.77
C GLY A 227 -2.86 -19.30 -13.40
N PHE A 228 -4.07 -19.70 -13.03
CA PHE A 228 -4.74 -19.27 -11.80
C PHE A 228 -4.33 -20.08 -10.58
N ASN A 229 -4.02 -19.37 -9.50
CA ASN A 229 -3.75 -19.92 -8.19
C ASN A 229 -4.73 -19.31 -7.18
N PRO A 230 -5.67 -20.09 -6.62
CA PRO A 230 -6.55 -19.62 -5.58
C PRO A 230 -5.78 -19.43 -4.27
N VAL A 231 -6.10 -18.36 -3.56
CA VAL A 231 -5.44 -17.95 -2.33
C VAL A 231 -6.51 -17.53 -1.34
N ASP A 232 -6.78 -18.38 -0.35
CA ASP A 232 -7.81 -18.12 0.65
C ASP A 232 -7.26 -17.20 1.76
N LEU A 233 -8.02 -16.15 2.07
CA LEU A 233 -7.72 -15.17 3.10
C LEU A 233 -8.92 -15.09 4.07
N ALA A 234 -8.70 -15.50 5.31
CA ALA A 234 -9.68 -15.32 6.38
C ALA A 234 -9.60 -13.87 6.90
N VAL A 235 -10.61 -13.06 6.60
CA VAL A 235 -10.61 -11.63 6.95
C VAL A 235 -10.82 -11.47 8.45
N ASP A 236 -9.81 -10.96 9.15
CA ASP A 236 -9.80 -10.83 10.62
C ASP A 236 -9.78 -9.34 11.04
N HIS A 237 -10.16 -9.05 12.29
CA HIS A 237 -10.17 -7.72 12.89
C HIS A 237 -8.81 -7.02 12.81
N LYS A 238 -7.69 -7.77 12.80
CA LYS A 238 -6.33 -7.23 12.63
C LYS A 238 -6.12 -6.50 11.29
N TYR A 239 -6.95 -6.77 10.28
CA TYR A 239 -6.88 -6.12 8.97
C TYR A 239 -7.62 -4.79 8.90
N PHE A 240 -8.44 -4.46 9.91
CA PHE A 240 -9.06 -3.14 9.99
C PHE A 240 -7.99 -2.05 10.21
N PRO A 241 -8.08 -0.87 9.57
CA PRO A 241 -9.15 -0.39 8.69
C PRO A 241 -8.95 -0.72 7.20
N ASN A 242 -7.74 -1.10 6.81
CA ASN A 242 -7.38 -1.49 5.45
C ASN A 242 -6.10 -2.33 5.48
N VAL A 243 -5.92 -3.13 4.43
CA VAL A 243 -4.72 -3.94 4.18
C VAL A 243 -4.39 -3.95 2.70
N GLN A 244 -3.14 -4.22 2.39
CA GLN A 244 -2.66 -4.50 1.04
C GLN A 244 -2.16 -5.93 0.99
N VAL A 245 -2.62 -6.71 0.02
CA VAL A 245 -2.07 -8.05 -0.22
C VAL A 245 -1.02 -7.93 -1.30
N SER A 246 0.24 -8.22 -0.98
CA SER A 246 1.36 -8.26 -1.93
C SER A 246 1.79 -9.69 -2.19
N VAL A 247 2.19 -9.98 -3.42
CA VAL A 247 2.77 -11.26 -3.84
C VAL A 247 4.04 -10.98 -4.62
N ALA A 248 5.17 -11.45 -4.08
CA ALA A 248 6.48 -11.31 -4.68
C ALA A 248 7.04 -12.67 -5.10
N ALA A 249 7.54 -12.79 -6.33
CA ALA A 249 8.13 -14.02 -6.87
C ALA A 249 9.41 -13.71 -7.64
N MET A 250 10.42 -14.55 -7.47
CA MET A 250 11.64 -14.45 -8.27
C MET A 250 11.48 -15.20 -9.58
N HIS A 251 11.81 -14.55 -10.69
CA HIS A 251 11.84 -15.17 -12.01
C HIS A 251 13.10 -14.75 -12.76
N ARG A 252 14.00 -15.71 -12.98
CA ARG A 252 15.34 -15.47 -13.55
C ARG A 252 16.09 -14.40 -12.74
N GLN A 253 16.47 -13.29 -13.38
CA GLN A 253 17.22 -12.19 -12.77
C GLN A 253 16.31 -11.04 -12.30
N THR A 254 15.01 -11.29 -12.13
CA THR A 254 14.02 -10.25 -11.82
C THR A 254 13.15 -10.66 -10.65
N LEU A 255 12.94 -9.72 -9.72
CA LEU A 255 11.91 -9.82 -8.70
C LEU A 255 10.61 -9.25 -9.29
N LEU A 256 9.60 -10.10 -9.39
CA LEU A 256 8.25 -9.71 -9.78
C LEU A 256 7.47 -9.45 -8.50
N SER A 257 6.69 -8.38 -8.47
CA SER A 257 5.82 -8.05 -7.34
C SER A 257 4.51 -7.47 -7.85
N VAL A 258 3.42 -7.81 -7.17
CA VAL A 258 2.09 -7.26 -7.41
C VAL A 258 1.41 -7.05 -6.07
N ALA A 259 0.72 -5.93 -5.93
CA ALA A 259 -0.03 -5.61 -4.72
C ALA A 259 -1.44 -5.14 -5.07
N LYS A 260 -2.41 -5.50 -4.22
CA LYS A 260 -3.79 -5.00 -4.30
C LYS A 260 -4.25 -4.50 -2.93
N PRO A 261 -4.70 -3.23 -2.82
CA PRO A 261 -5.25 -2.69 -1.59
C PRO A 261 -6.71 -3.14 -1.40
N PHE A 262 -7.11 -3.27 -0.14
CA PHE A 262 -8.47 -3.60 0.28
C PHE A 262 -8.89 -2.73 1.45
N ARG A 263 -10.13 -2.22 1.40
CA ARG A 263 -10.77 -1.61 2.58
C ARG A 263 -11.39 -2.71 3.43
N VAL A 264 -11.31 -2.59 4.75
CA VAL A 264 -11.91 -3.57 5.67
C VAL A 264 -12.98 -2.89 6.48
N GLU A 265 -14.21 -3.34 6.32
CA GLU A 265 -15.37 -2.87 7.08
C GLU A 265 -15.55 -3.66 8.37
N ARG A 266 -15.80 -2.91 9.44
CA ARG A 266 -16.11 -3.45 10.77
C ARG A 266 -17.25 -2.64 11.37
N ARG A 267 -18.45 -2.79 10.79
CA ARG A 267 -19.65 -2.04 11.17
C ARG A 267 -20.57 -2.89 12.04
N LEU A 268 -21.10 -2.26 13.08
CA LEU A 268 -22.17 -2.83 13.88
C LEU A 268 -23.51 -2.27 13.40
N HIS A 269 -24.51 -3.14 13.34
CA HIS A 269 -25.89 -2.74 13.10
C HIS A 269 -26.62 -2.67 14.46
N VAL A 270 -27.28 -1.55 14.72
CA VAL A 270 -28.05 -1.33 15.96
C VAL A 270 -29.51 -1.11 15.58
N GLU A 271 -30.36 -2.02 16.00
CA GLU A 271 -31.81 -1.92 15.87
C GLU A 271 -32.40 -1.46 17.21
N ILE A 272 -33.31 -0.49 17.13
CA ILE A 272 -34.05 0.05 18.27
C ILE A 272 -35.52 -0.29 18.05
N ASP A 273 -36.08 -1.11 18.93
CA ASP A 273 -37.45 -1.58 18.86
C ASP A 273 -38.24 -1.07 20.08
N PRO A 274 -39.00 0.04 19.93
CA PRO A 274 -39.86 0.54 21.00
C PRO A 274 -41.14 -0.29 21.12
N ASP A 275 -41.63 -0.49 22.35
CA ASP A 275 -42.83 -1.30 22.58
C ASP A 275 -44.14 -0.65 22.09
N ALA A 276 -44.12 0.67 21.86
CA ALA A 276 -45.19 1.40 21.18
C ALA A 276 -44.65 2.52 20.27
N MET A 277 -45.43 2.85 19.22
CA MET A 277 -45.14 3.99 18.33
C MET A 277 -45.58 5.34 18.90
N ALA A 278 -46.44 5.34 19.92
CA ALA A 278 -46.93 6.54 20.59
C ALA A 278 -47.18 6.26 22.07
N TYR A 279 -46.76 7.18 22.93
CA TYR A 279 -46.91 7.09 24.38
C TYR A 279 -47.80 8.23 24.88
N ALA A 280 -48.65 7.94 25.86
CA ALA A 280 -49.34 8.99 26.60
C ALA A 280 -48.33 9.76 27.48
N PRO A 281 -48.54 11.07 27.73
CA PRO A 281 -47.69 11.81 28.66
C PRO A 281 -47.61 11.13 30.04
N GLY A 282 -46.39 10.92 30.53
CA GLY A 282 -46.13 10.23 31.81
C GLY A 282 -46.15 8.70 31.76
N ALA A 283 -46.48 8.08 30.62
CA ALA A 283 -46.38 6.63 30.46
C ALA A 283 -44.91 6.18 30.37
N PRO A 284 -44.52 5.05 30.98
CA PRO A 284 -43.18 4.51 30.81
C PRO A 284 -43.00 3.96 29.39
N ALA A 285 -41.90 4.34 28.72
CA ALA A 285 -41.51 3.77 27.43
C ALA A 285 -40.51 2.63 27.63
N ARG A 286 -40.71 1.50 26.94
CA ARG A 286 -39.73 0.40 26.93
C ARG A 286 -39.13 0.27 25.54
N ILE A 287 -37.82 0.12 25.51
CA ILE A 287 -37.05 0.05 24.27
C ILE A 287 -36.17 -1.18 24.35
N ALA A 288 -36.31 -2.07 23.37
CA ALA A 288 -35.39 -3.17 23.17
C ALA A 288 -34.28 -2.73 22.19
N LEU A 289 -33.05 -3.09 22.50
CA LEU A 289 -31.89 -2.85 21.65
C LEU A 289 -31.35 -4.20 21.19
N ARG A 290 -31.14 -4.33 19.87
CA ARG A 290 -30.47 -5.48 19.28
C ARG A 290 -29.26 -5.00 18.50
N VAL A 291 -28.11 -5.63 18.73
CA VAL A 291 -26.87 -5.27 18.04
C VAL A 291 -26.25 -6.50 17.41
N THR A 292 -25.92 -6.37 16.13
CA THR A 292 -25.27 -7.41 15.35
C THR A 292 -24.03 -6.87 14.64
N ASP A 293 -23.12 -7.77 14.28
CA ASP A 293 -22.00 -7.46 13.38
C ASP A 293 -22.47 -7.36 11.92
N GLN A 294 -21.52 -7.08 11.01
CA GLN A 294 -21.74 -7.04 9.56
C GLN A 294 -22.18 -8.39 8.94
N LEU A 295 -22.13 -9.49 9.68
CA LEU A 295 -22.60 -10.83 9.27
C LEU A 295 -23.94 -11.21 9.92
N GLY A 296 -24.50 -10.33 10.77
CA GLY A 296 -25.75 -10.57 11.49
C GLY A 296 -25.59 -11.34 12.81
N ASN A 297 -24.36 -11.65 13.24
CA ASN A 297 -24.13 -12.31 14.52
C ASN A 297 -24.32 -11.32 15.67
N PRO A 298 -24.97 -11.70 16.79
CA PRO A 298 -25.16 -10.81 17.93
C PRO A 298 -23.82 -10.47 18.59
N VAL A 299 -23.62 -9.19 18.90
CA VAL A 299 -22.40 -8.68 19.52
C VAL A 299 -22.70 -8.09 20.90
N ARG A 300 -21.82 -8.36 21.86
CA ARG A 300 -21.86 -7.72 23.18
C ARG A 300 -21.14 -6.38 23.12
N GLY A 301 -21.77 -5.32 23.64
CA GLY A 301 -21.18 -3.99 23.70
C GLY A 301 -21.76 -3.16 24.84
N GLU A 302 -21.23 -1.95 24.97
CA GLU A 302 -21.75 -0.92 25.85
C GLU A 302 -22.55 0.10 25.04
N PHE A 303 -23.62 0.62 25.62
CA PHE A 303 -24.57 1.49 24.94
C PHE A 303 -24.82 2.76 25.73
N SER A 304 -24.86 3.89 25.03
CA SER A 304 -25.32 5.17 25.56
C SER A 304 -26.53 5.61 24.75
N LEU A 305 -27.66 5.78 25.42
CA LEU A 305 -28.92 6.20 24.81
C LEU A 305 -29.24 7.64 25.19
N SER A 306 -29.69 8.43 24.22
CA SER A 306 -30.17 9.79 24.45
C SER A 306 -31.50 10.01 23.77
N LEU A 307 -32.43 10.65 24.49
CA LEU A 307 -33.75 11.06 24.00
C LEU A 307 -33.78 12.59 23.97
N VAL A 308 -34.11 13.17 22.82
CA VAL A 308 -34.07 14.63 22.60
C VAL A 308 -35.36 15.06 21.91
N ASP A 309 -35.87 16.23 22.28
CA ASP A 309 -37.01 16.85 21.61
C ASP A 309 -36.65 17.25 20.16
N GLN A 310 -37.50 16.87 19.21
CA GLN A 310 -37.34 17.19 17.79
C GLN A 310 -37.39 18.70 17.53
N ALA A 311 -38.17 19.47 18.29
CA ALA A 311 -38.24 20.93 18.15
C ALA A 311 -36.88 21.58 18.46
N LEU A 312 -36.17 21.04 19.47
CA LEU A 312 -34.82 21.49 19.80
C LEU A 312 -33.82 21.14 18.68
N LEU A 313 -33.91 19.94 18.11
CA LEU A 313 -33.04 19.52 16.99
C LEU A 313 -33.31 20.31 15.70
N ALA A 314 -34.55 20.75 15.47
CA ALA A 314 -34.88 21.60 14.33
C ALA A 314 -34.22 22.99 14.45
N GLN A 315 -34.14 23.55 15.66
CA GLN A 315 -33.49 24.84 15.90
C GLN A 315 -31.96 24.72 16.02
N PHE A 316 -31.49 23.62 16.62
CA PHE A 316 -30.07 23.33 16.84
C PHE A 316 -29.73 21.93 16.30
N PRO A 317 -29.57 21.79 14.97
CA PRO A 317 -29.22 20.52 14.37
C PRO A 317 -27.90 19.98 14.94
N VAL A 318 -27.86 18.69 15.27
CA VAL A 318 -26.62 18.03 15.69
C VAL A 318 -25.69 17.94 14.48
N GLN A 319 -24.65 18.76 14.44
CA GLN A 319 -23.66 18.79 13.35
C GLN A 319 -22.53 17.76 13.51
N ARG A 320 -22.75 16.70 14.30
CA ARG A 320 -21.72 15.67 14.50
C ARG A 320 -21.83 14.61 13.41
N PRO A 321 -20.73 14.26 12.72
CA PRO A 321 -20.73 13.13 11.80
C PRO A 321 -21.03 11.83 12.58
N ALA A 322 -21.49 10.80 11.86
CA ALA A 322 -21.63 9.49 12.46
C ALA A 322 -20.30 9.05 13.06
N ILE A 323 -20.33 8.36 14.20
CA ILE A 323 -19.12 7.95 14.92
C ILE A 323 -18.18 7.13 14.05
N VAL A 324 -18.75 6.27 13.20
CA VAL A 324 -18.01 5.47 12.21
C VAL A 324 -17.27 6.39 11.24
N ASP A 325 -17.95 7.37 10.65
CA ASP A 325 -17.32 8.33 9.76
C ASP A 325 -16.24 9.15 10.47
N TYR A 326 -16.45 9.53 11.72
CA TYR A 326 -15.47 10.29 12.50
C TYR A 326 -14.16 9.51 12.67
N PHE A 327 -14.23 8.23 13.07
CA PHE A 327 -13.04 7.40 13.29
C PHE A 327 -12.45 6.84 12.00
N GLU A 328 -13.26 6.52 11.00
CA GLU A 328 -12.79 5.89 9.76
C GLU A 328 -12.27 6.89 8.72
N LYS A 329 -12.78 8.13 8.67
CA LYS A 329 -12.45 9.10 7.60
C LYS A 329 -10.95 9.43 7.50
N GLY A 330 -10.17 9.22 8.56
CA GLY A 330 -8.71 9.36 8.57
C GLY A 330 -7.94 8.10 8.94
N ALA A 331 -8.61 6.99 9.25
CA ALA A 331 -7.96 5.76 9.63
C ALA A 331 -7.54 4.99 8.37
N VAL A 332 -6.39 5.33 7.81
CA VAL A 332 -5.77 4.60 6.71
C VAL A 332 -4.35 4.20 7.10
N ARG A 333 -4.07 2.91 7.03
CA ARG A 333 -2.71 2.36 7.13
C ARG A 333 -2.05 2.48 5.76
N HIS A 334 -0.88 3.10 5.72
CA HIS A 334 -0.08 3.19 4.50
C HIS A 334 0.91 2.01 4.45
N ALA A 335 0.63 1.03 3.61
CA ALA A 335 1.57 -0.05 3.31
C ALA A 335 2.66 0.47 2.37
N ALA A 336 3.80 0.87 2.95
CA ALA A 336 4.95 1.43 2.22
C ALA A 336 6.21 0.58 2.41
N PHE A 337 6.08 -0.75 2.24
CA PHE A 337 7.20 -1.67 2.33
C PHE A 337 8.12 -1.53 1.13
N ARG A 338 9.42 -1.70 1.37
CA ARG A 338 10.42 -1.81 0.30
C ARG A 338 10.77 -3.27 0.11
N GLU A 339 10.61 -3.73 -1.11
CA GLU A 339 11.02 -5.07 -1.52
C GLU A 339 12.39 -5.00 -2.20
N ALA A 340 13.26 -5.94 -1.86
CA ALA A 340 14.58 -6.07 -2.48
C ALA A 340 14.93 -7.55 -2.65
N SER A 341 15.68 -7.86 -3.70
CA SER A 341 16.19 -9.22 -3.94
C SER A 341 17.58 -9.15 -4.55
N SER A 342 18.39 -10.16 -4.24
CA SER A 342 19.69 -10.39 -4.87
C SER A 342 19.59 -11.14 -6.21
N CYS A 343 18.39 -11.53 -6.67
CA CYS A 343 18.24 -12.31 -7.90
C CYS A 343 18.74 -11.59 -9.16
N GLY A 344 18.70 -10.25 -9.15
CA GLY A 344 19.24 -9.42 -10.23
C GLY A 344 20.71 -9.05 -10.07
N PHE A 345 21.38 -9.50 -9.00
CA PHE A 345 22.78 -9.21 -8.77
C PHE A 345 23.62 -9.77 -9.92
N ARG A 346 24.42 -8.90 -10.54
CA ARG A 346 25.40 -9.27 -11.55
C ARG A 346 26.73 -8.64 -11.16
N HIS A 347 27.76 -9.47 -11.04
CA HIS A 347 29.12 -8.99 -10.88
C HIS A 347 29.58 -8.34 -12.19
N GLN A 348 29.69 -7.01 -12.20
CA GLN A 348 30.33 -6.25 -13.27
C GLN A 348 31.76 -5.92 -12.83
N GLY A 349 32.67 -6.87 -13.02
CA GLY A 349 34.09 -6.65 -12.79
C GLY A 349 34.89 -7.54 -13.72
N ASP A 350 36.00 -7.02 -14.23
CA ASP A 350 36.94 -7.79 -15.03
C ASP A 350 37.56 -8.86 -14.13
N ALA A 351 37.08 -10.10 -14.26
CA ALA A 351 37.68 -11.23 -13.60
C ALA A 351 39.10 -11.41 -14.17
N ARG A 352 40.10 -11.05 -13.37
CA ARG A 352 41.49 -11.38 -13.68
C ARG A 352 41.75 -12.80 -13.20
N CYS A 353 42.40 -13.61 -14.03
CA CYS A 353 42.91 -14.89 -13.56
C CYS A 353 43.78 -14.65 -12.33
N VAL A 354 43.54 -15.40 -11.26
CA VAL A 354 44.42 -15.40 -10.10
C VAL A 354 45.81 -15.78 -10.61
N LEU A 355 46.81 -14.93 -10.34
CA LEU A 355 48.17 -15.18 -10.75
C LEU A 355 48.63 -16.53 -10.17
N PRO A 356 49.26 -17.44 -10.95
CA PRO A 356 49.69 -18.75 -10.47
C PRO A 356 50.54 -18.71 -9.20
N GLU A 357 51.29 -17.62 -9.01
CA GLU A 357 52.14 -17.38 -7.86
C GLU A 357 51.34 -17.28 -6.55
N TYR A 358 50.13 -16.69 -6.58
CA TYR A 358 49.26 -16.67 -5.40
C TYR A 358 48.69 -18.05 -5.07
N GLN A 359 48.40 -18.87 -6.09
CA GLN A 359 47.94 -20.25 -5.88
C GLN A 359 49.07 -21.13 -5.33
N GLN A 360 50.29 -20.92 -5.80
CA GLN A 360 51.47 -21.61 -5.30
C GLN A 360 51.79 -21.21 -3.86
N GLU A 361 51.63 -19.92 -3.51
CA GLU A 361 51.86 -19.46 -2.14
C GLU A 361 50.76 -19.94 -1.19
N LEU A 362 49.49 -19.98 -1.62
CA LEU A 362 48.40 -20.62 -0.87
C LEU A 362 48.69 -22.11 -0.63
N ALA A 363 49.11 -22.84 -1.67
CA ALA A 363 49.47 -24.26 -1.54
C ALA A 363 50.68 -24.46 -0.62
N ARG A 364 51.66 -23.54 -0.64
CA ARG A 364 52.81 -23.55 0.29
C ARG A 364 52.35 -23.33 1.72
N LEU A 365 51.45 -22.38 1.96
CA LEU A 365 50.91 -22.08 3.29
C LEU A 365 50.07 -23.24 3.82
N GLU A 366 49.19 -23.82 3.01
CA GLU A 366 48.41 -25.01 3.36
C GLU A 366 49.34 -26.20 3.66
N GLN A 367 50.40 -26.41 2.86
CA GLN A 367 51.40 -27.44 3.13
C GLN A 367 52.19 -27.18 4.41
N THR A 368 52.50 -25.92 4.71
CA THR A 368 53.20 -25.54 5.95
C THR A 368 52.30 -25.74 7.16
N GLU A 369 51.01 -25.39 7.08
CA GLU A 369 50.04 -25.68 8.14
C GLU A 369 49.86 -27.19 8.36
N THR A 370 49.80 -27.99 7.29
CA THR A 370 49.74 -29.45 7.42
C THR A 370 51.03 -30.03 7.98
N PHE A 371 52.19 -29.49 7.59
CA PHE A 371 53.48 -29.92 8.10
C PHE A 371 53.66 -29.54 9.58
N ASP A 372 53.26 -28.35 9.98
CA ASP A 372 53.27 -27.90 11.37
C ASP A 372 52.30 -28.74 12.23
N ALA A 373 51.12 -29.09 11.70
CA ALA A 373 50.17 -29.99 12.35
C ALA A 373 50.71 -31.43 12.49
N ASP A 374 51.39 -31.95 11.46
CA ASP A 374 52.02 -33.27 11.49
C ASP A 374 53.23 -33.30 12.45
N VAL A 375 54.02 -32.24 12.49
CA VAL A 375 55.15 -32.10 13.44
C VAL A 375 54.62 -32.00 14.87
N ASP A 376 53.56 -31.23 15.14
CA ASP A 376 52.94 -31.18 16.47
C ASP A 376 52.29 -32.51 16.88
N GLY A 377 51.84 -33.32 15.92
CA GLY A 377 51.33 -34.68 16.14
C GLY A 377 52.41 -35.75 16.35
N LEU A 378 53.63 -35.54 15.82
CA LEU A 378 54.78 -36.46 15.93
C LEU A 378 55.67 -36.18 17.14
N VAL A 379 55.57 -35.00 17.77
CA VAL A 379 56.27 -34.70 19.02
C VAL A 379 55.55 -35.43 20.17
N THR A 380 56.10 -36.58 20.56
CA THR A 380 55.69 -37.24 21.81
C THR A 380 56.03 -36.37 23.03
N ASP A 381 55.24 -36.48 24.10
CA ASP A 381 55.45 -35.70 25.33
C ASP A 381 56.90 -35.81 25.88
N GLU A 382 57.56 -36.96 25.68
CA GLU A 382 58.98 -37.18 26.03
C GLU A 382 59.98 -36.30 25.25
N LEU A 383 59.72 -36.03 23.97
CA LEU A 383 60.56 -35.14 23.15
C LEU A 383 60.34 -33.67 23.54
N ARG A 384 59.10 -33.32 23.92
CA ARG A 384 58.75 -31.99 24.46
C ARG A 384 59.45 -31.72 25.80
N GLU A 385 59.52 -32.69 26.69
CA GLU A 385 60.28 -32.58 27.95
C GLU A 385 61.79 -32.45 27.73
N ARG A 386 62.37 -33.22 26.80
CA ARG A 386 63.82 -33.14 26.49
C ARG A 386 64.23 -31.81 25.84
N LEU A 387 63.41 -31.26 24.93
CA LEU A 387 63.64 -29.93 24.34
C LEU A 387 63.46 -28.80 25.37
N GLY A 388 62.49 -28.94 26.28
CA GLY A 388 62.32 -28.03 27.42
C GLY A 388 63.51 -28.04 28.39
N MET A 389 64.09 -29.21 28.66
CA MET A 389 65.29 -29.33 29.49
C MET A 389 66.54 -28.71 28.82
N LEU A 390 66.69 -28.85 27.50
CA LEU A 390 67.78 -28.24 26.73
C LEU A 390 67.72 -26.70 26.75
N ASN A 391 66.55 -26.09 26.55
CA ASN A 391 66.41 -24.64 26.64
C ASN A 391 66.67 -24.12 28.07
N SER A 392 66.24 -24.86 29.10
CA SER A 392 66.56 -24.51 30.50
C SER A 392 68.04 -24.69 30.88
N ALA A 393 68.80 -25.48 30.11
CA ALA A 393 70.22 -25.68 30.30
C ALA A 393 71.05 -24.60 29.59
N VAL A 394 70.58 -24.09 28.45
CA VAL A 394 71.18 -22.94 27.75
C VAL A 394 71.01 -21.66 28.57
N ASP A 395 69.85 -21.44 29.18
CA ASP A 395 69.64 -20.28 30.07
C ASP A 395 70.40 -20.39 31.41
N ARG A 396 70.70 -21.61 31.88
CA ARG A 396 71.50 -21.83 33.11
C ARG A 396 73.01 -21.84 32.87
N ALA A 397 73.47 -22.03 31.64
CA ALA A 397 74.89 -21.97 31.27
C ALA A 397 75.39 -20.55 30.93
N ALA A 398 74.48 -19.59 30.72
CA ALA A 398 74.81 -18.20 30.38
C ALA A 398 74.68 -17.24 31.58
N GLY A 399 75.05 -17.67 32.79
CA GLY A 399 74.71 -16.94 34.01
C GLY A 399 75.76 -16.89 35.12
N ILE A 400 77.06 -16.65 34.86
CA ILE A 400 77.98 -16.09 35.89
C ILE A 400 79.04 -15.16 35.26
N GLY A 401 78.89 -13.85 35.50
CA GLY A 401 80.03 -12.93 35.69
C GLY A 401 80.12 -11.70 34.77
N GLY A 402 79.63 -10.54 35.23
CA GLY A 402 80.01 -9.23 34.66
C GLY A 402 79.01 -8.10 34.91
N MET A 403 79.22 -7.32 35.98
CA MET A 403 78.50 -6.08 36.28
C MET A 403 78.72 -4.97 35.22
N GLY A 404 77.65 -4.21 34.95
CA GLY A 404 77.69 -2.73 34.95
C GLY A 404 78.18 -1.99 33.69
N GLY A 405 77.35 -1.06 33.21
CA GLY A 405 77.68 -0.02 32.23
C GLY A 405 76.98 -0.27 30.88
N GLY A 406 76.13 0.60 30.31
CA GLY A 406 76.18 2.06 30.29
C GLY A 406 76.91 2.53 29.03
N ARG A 407 76.15 3.03 28.03
CA ARG A 407 76.48 4.04 26.99
C ARG A 407 75.56 3.84 25.77
N LEU A 408 74.79 4.85 25.34
CA LEU A 408 75.17 6.04 24.54
C LEU A 408 75.67 5.68 23.12
N GLY A 409 74.80 5.91 22.12
CA GLY A 409 74.78 7.18 21.38
C GLY A 409 75.44 7.24 20.00
N GLY A 410 74.62 7.56 18.98
CA GLY A 410 74.93 8.41 17.81
C GLY A 410 75.64 7.75 16.63
N ILE A 411 75.56 8.16 15.35
CA ILE A 411 75.00 9.27 14.54
C ILE A 411 75.05 8.72 13.08
N ALA A 412 74.08 8.92 12.17
CA ALA A 412 73.91 10.03 11.22
C ALA A 412 72.58 9.80 10.46
N SER A 413 71.58 10.69 10.40
CA SER A 413 71.46 12.08 9.91
C SER A 413 71.66 12.25 8.39
N GLY A 414 70.61 12.72 7.73
CA GLY A 414 70.59 13.16 6.34
C GLY A 414 69.17 13.46 5.84
N GLU A 415 68.60 14.57 6.33
CA GLU A 415 67.38 15.21 5.87
C GLU A 415 67.58 15.90 4.50
N ASP A 416 66.49 16.03 3.73
CA ASP A 416 66.10 17.19 2.89
C ASP A 416 64.85 16.76 2.10
N SER A 417 63.75 17.50 1.93
CA SER A 417 63.31 18.82 2.38
C SER A 417 61.83 18.96 1.99
N GLU A 418 61.03 19.65 2.81
CA GLU A 418 59.64 20.01 2.54
C GLU A 418 59.43 21.03 1.39
N ARG A 419 58.16 21.14 0.98
CA ARG A 419 57.43 22.28 0.36
C ARG A 419 57.32 22.27 -1.18
N PHE A 420 56.09 22.15 -1.68
CA PHE A 420 55.33 23.31 -2.17
C PHE A 420 53.83 22.95 -2.32
N LEU A 421 52.99 23.91 -1.90
CA LEU A 421 51.53 23.92 -1.97
C LEU A 421 50.98 24.15 -3.38
N SER A 422 49.70 23.84 -3.53
CA SER A 422 48.75 24.12 -4.62
C SER A 422 48.80 23.12 -5.78
N THR A 423 47.71 22.49 -6.21
CA THR A 423 46.43 23.11 -6.60
C THR A 423 45.30 22.07 -6.62
N GLN A 424 44.08 22.58 -6.42
CA GLN A 424 42.76 21.96 -6.44
C GLN A 424 42.54 20.72 -7.32
N GLY A 425 41.75 19.77 -6.80
CA GLY A 425 41.10 18.72 -7.57
C GLY A 425 40.19 17.87 -6.70
N GLN A 426 38.91 18.26 -6.59
CA GLN A 426 37.83 17.44 -6.05
C GLN A 426 37.82 16.08 -6.75
N MET A 427 37.87 14.96 -6.02
CA MET A 427 37.25 13.70 -6.46
C MET A 427 36.78 12.84 -5.28
N ALA A 428 35.58 12.32 -5.46
CA ALA A 428 34.80 11.34 -4.73
C ALA A 428 35.54 10.41 -3.74
N TYR A 429 35.03 10.35 -2.51
CA TYR A 429 35.17 9.14 -1.70
C TYR A 429 34.18 8.09 -2.20
N GLN A 430 34.69 7.18 -3.01
CA GLN A 430 34.06 5.92 -3.33
C GLN A 430 34.40 4.91 -2.22
N GLN A 431 33.37 4.18 -1.78
CA GLN A 431 33.47 3.03 -0.89
C GLN A 431 34.57 2.07 -1.36
N LEU A 432 35.47 1.70 -0.46
CA LEU A 432 36.22 0.45 -0.54
C LEU A 432 36.37 -0.16 0.85
N ASP A 433 36.32 -1.48 0.84
CA ASP A 433 36.71 -2.43 1.87
C ASP A 433 35.68 -2.74 2.96
N GLY A 434 34.64 -3.48 2.53
CA GLY A 434 34.21 -4.64 3.28
C GLY A 434 35.31 -5.71 3.25
N ARG A 435 36.17 -5.71 4.28
CA ARG A 435 36.92 -6.89 4.68
C ARG A 435 36.26 -7.44 5.93
N ALA A 436 35.87 -8.71 5.89
CA ALA A 436 35.57 -9.47 7.08
C ALA A 436 36.86 -9.54 7.92
N TYR A 437 36.83 -8.92 9.10
CA TYR A 437 37.83 -9.19 10.13
C TYR A 437 37.36 -10.45 10.85
N ASP A 438 38.11 -11.54 10.73
CA ASP A 438 38.06 -12.60 11.72
C ASP A 438 38.61 -12.02 13.03
N ALA A 439 37.72 -11.81 14.00
CA ALA A 439 38.09 -11.33 15.32
C ALA A 439 38.70 -12.49 16.13
N PRO A 440 39.82 -12.28 16.85
CA PRO A 440 40.33 -13.28 17.78
C PRO A 440 39.35 -13.45 18.95
N ASP A 441 39.26 -14.69 19.45
CA ASP A 441 38.35 -15.07 20.54
C ASP A 441 38.55 -14.22 21.80
N GLY A 442 37.47 -13.58 22.25
CA GLY A 442 37.34 -12.98 23.57
C GLY A 442 37.63 -11.48 23.64
N TRP A 443 36.57 -10.68 23.79
CA TRP A 443 36.66 -9.32 24.33
C TRP A 443 35.61 -9.14 25.43
N GLU A 444 36.02 -8.57 26.56
CA GLU A 444 35.14 -8.14 27.66
C GLU A 444 34.71 -6.69 27.45
N ASP A 445 33.42 -6.41 27.67
CA ASP A 445 32.95 -5.04 27.89
C ASP A 445 32.95 -4.70 29.38
N SER A 446 32.81 -3.41 29.70
CA SER A 446 32.85 -2.86 31.06
C SER A 446 31.70 -3.27 31.99
N SER A 447 30.91 -4.30 31.63
CA SER A 447 29.78 -4.81 32.42
C SER A 447 29.90 -6.28 32.88
N GLY A 448 30.96 -7.00 32.49
CA GLY A 448 31.37 -8.25 33.15
C GLY A 448 30.41 -9.46 33.04
N ARG A 449 29.64 -9.62 31.96
CA ARG A 449 28.85 -10.85 31.71
C ARG A 449 29.02 -11.43 30.31
N ARG A 450 29.39 -12.72 30.24
CA ARG A 450 29.45 -13.54 29.00
C ARG A 450 28.04 -13.89 28.49
N ARG A 451 27.78 -13.72 27.18
CA ARG A 451 26.57 -14.22 26.51
C ARG A 451 26.91 -15.03 25.26
N ASP A 452 26.08 -16.03 24.99
CA ASP A 452 26.27 -17.07 23.98
C ASP A 452 25.68 -16.69 22.61
N LYS A 453 26.20 -17.30 21.53
CA LYS A 453 25.92 -16.96 20.12
C LYS A 453 24.51 -17.37 19.67
N SER A 454 23.55 -16.46 19.79
CA SER A 454 22.37 -16.43 18.90
C SER A 454 21.78 -15.02 18.85
N MET A 455 21.49 -14.55 17.63
CA MET A 455 21.07 -13.19 17.24
C MET A 455 22.19 -12.18 17.01
N LEU A 456 22.42 -11.81 15.74
CA LEU A 456 22.44 -10.42 15.30
C LEU A 456 22.65 -10.31 13.79
N MET A 457 21.69 -9.69 13.09
CA MET A 457 21.96 -8.69 12.05
C MET A 457 20.77 -7.72 12.00
N LEU A 458 20.88 -6.62 12.75
CA LEU A 458 20.08 -5.41 12.58
C LEU A 458 21.08 -4.24 12.44
N GLY A 459 21.25 -3.76 11.21
CA GLY A 459 22.03 -2.55 10.94
C GLY A 459 21.23 -1.31 11.32
N ARG A 460 21.70 -0.56 12.32
CA ARG A 460 21.23 0.81 12.61
C ARG A 460 22.01 1.80 11.76
N GLY A 461 21.33 2.37 10.76
CA GLY A 461 21.76 3.62 10.12
C GLY A 461 21.24 4.82 10.92
N VAL A 462 22.14 5.67 11.38
CA VAL A 462 21.84 6.93 12.06
C VAL A 462 21.64 8.02 11.02
N ASN A 463 20.45 8.65 11.00
CA ASN A 463 20.23 10.07 10.72
C ASN A 463 18.74 10.41 10.90
N ALA A 464 18.41 11.11 11.97
CA ALA A 464 17.10 11.75 12.18
C ALA A 464 17.34 13.22 12.58
N PRO A 465 16.57 14.19 12.07
CA PRO A 465 16.70 15.59 12.47
C PRO A 465 16.07 15.81 13.86
N ALA A 466 16.67 16.72 14.62
CA ALA A 466 16.33 17.03 16.00
C ALA A 466 14.89 17.54 16.18
N ALA A 467 14.13 16.92 17.09
CA ALA A 467 12.88 17.44 17.63
C ALA A 467 13.09 17.94 19.07
N MET A 468 12.55 19.11 19.38
CA MET A 468 12.61 19.75 20.70
C MET A 468 11.91 18.92 21.81
N PRO A 469 12.35 19.00 23.07
CA PRO A 469 11.71 18.27 24.17
C PRO A 469 10.44 18.99 24.68
N ALA A 470 9.37 18.23 24.85
CA ALA A 470 8.18 18.65 25.60
C ALA A 470 8.40 18.46 27.12
N PRO A 471 7.83 19.32 27.98
CA PRO A 471 8.10 19.33 29.41
C PRO A 471 7.37 18.21 30.17
N SER A 472 8.03 17.75 31.23
CA SER A 472 7.62 16.72 32.18
C SER A 472 6.54 17.17 33.16
N GLY A 473 5.57 16.29 33.40
CA GLY A 473 5.05 15.97 34.73
C GLY A 473 3.96 16.87 35.32
N ASP A 474 2.75 16.32 35.45
CA ASP A 474 2.13 16.20 36.77
C ASP A 474 1.13 15.05 36.82
N ARG A 475 1.37 14.12 37.76
CA ARG A 475 0.47 13.01 38.13
C ARG A 475 -0.35 13.48 39.32
N ILE A 476 -1.65 13.68 39.14
CA ILE A 476 -2.60 13.80 40.25
C ILE A 476 -3.28 12.44 40.41
N GLY A 477 -3.04 11.81 41.56
CA GLY A 477 -3.78 10.63 42.00
C GLY A 477 -5.17 11.01 42.47
N LEU A 478 -6.16 10.19 42.15
CA LEU A 478 -7.48 10.23 42.77
C LEU A 478 -7.66 8.95 43.58
N ALA A 479 -7.92 9.19 44.86
CA ALA A 479 -8.27 8.21 45.86
C ALA A 479 -9.72 7.72 45.67
N ASN A 480 -9.97 6.55 46.26
CA ASN A 480 -11.27 5.95 46.49
C ASN A 480 -12.34 6.97 46.95
N ASP A 481 -13.53 6.87 46.37
CA ASP A 481 -14.78 6.56 47.07
C ASP A 481 -15.80 5.95 46.08
#